data_AF-A0A925BNI8-F1
#
_entry.id   AF-A0A925BNI8-F1
#
_cell.length_a   1.000
_cell.length_b   1.000
_cell.length_c   1.000
_cell.angle_alpha   90.00
_cell.angle_beta   90.00
_cell.angle_gamma   90.00
#
_symmetry.space_group_name_H-M   'P 1'
#
loop_
_entity.id
_entity.type
_entity.pdbx_description
1 polymer ?
#
loop_
_entity_poly.entity_id
_entity_poly.type
_entity_poly.pdbx_seq_one_letter_code
_entity_poly.pdbx_strand_id
1 'polypeptide(L)'
;MNYSWPSLVTLAICLTCATIQLYWGGQDKQGQFHAEYLVANGNLGMSLFFLGPYFLFAVSSLIVWRQRAMDGRLVLIAVLCAIGVMAGWVEHDQYLRTPPGRETQPMLNFVATLGLWLFSVVLLVAIGVSRLATTRSSGTDAA
;
A
#
# COMPACT_ATOMS: atom_id res chain seq x y z
N MET A 1 -15.14 -0.31 -24.35
CA MET A 1 -14.82 0.23 -23.01
C MET A 1 -13.30 0.41 -22.95
N ASN A 2 -12.79 1.64 -23.07
CA ASN A 2 -11.35 1.88 -22.91
C ASN A 2 -11.05 1.92 -21.42
N TYR A 3 -10.64 0.78 -20.87
CA TYR A 3 -10.00 0.75 -19.56
C TYR A 3 -8.75 1.64 -19.63
N SER A 4 -8.62 2.62 -18.73
CA SER A 4 -7.36 3.35 -18.64
C SER A 4 -6.36 2.41 -17.99
N TRP A 5 -5.58 1.74 -18.85
CA TRP A 5 -4.46 0.86 -18.52
C TRP A 5 -3.65 1.30 -17.28
N PRO A 6 -3.33 2.60 -17.07
CA PRO A 6 -2.56 3.04 -15.91
C PRO A 6 -3.21 2.71 -14.56
N SER A 7 -4.53 2.78 -14.43
CA SER A 7 -5.22 2.51 -13.15
C SER A 7 -5.27 1.03 -12.84
N LEU A 8 -5.49 0.18 -13.85
CA LEU A 8 -5.43 -1.28 -13.69
C LEU A 8 -4.01 -1.74 -13.32
N VAL A 9 -2.99 -1.17 -13.97
CA VAL A 9 -1.59 -1.43 -13.65
C VAL A 9 -1.27 -1.00 -12.22
N THR A 10 -1.69 0.19 -11.81
CA THR A 10 -1.47 0.68 -10.43
C THR A 10 -2.17 -0.19 -9.40
N LEU A 11 -3.41 -0.61 -9.67
CA LEU A 11 -4.14 -1.55 -8.80
C LEU A 11 -3.39 -2.88 -8.66
N ALA A 12 -2.94 -3.45 -9.78
CA ALA A 12 -2.17 -4.69 -9.79
C ALA A 12 -0.87 -4.54 -8.98
N ILE A 13 -0.18 -3.40 -9.11
CA ILE A 13 1.01 -3.08 -8.31
C ILE A 13 0.66 -3.05 -6.81
N CYS A 14 -0.37 -2.31 -6.40
CA CYS A 14 -0.77 -2.23 -4.99
C CYS A 14 -1.11 -3.61 -4.40
N LEU A 15 -1.86 -4.43 -5.15
CA LEU A 15 -2.19 -5.80 -4.74
C LEU A 15 -0.94 -6.67 -4.63
N THR A 16 -0.02 -6.59 -5.60
CA THR A 16 1.23 -7.34 -5.58
C THR A 16 2.10 -6.95 -4.38
N CYS A 17 2.24 -5.66 -4.10
CA CYS A 17 2.99 -5.16 -2.95
C CYS A 17 2.37 -5.64 -1.62
N ALA A 18 1.04 -5.59 -1.50
CA ALA A 18 0.33 -6.11 -0.34
C ALA A 18 0.55 -7.62 -0.14
N THR A 19 0.49 -8.40 -1.23
CA THR A 19 0.74 -9.84 -1.19
C THR A 19 2.18 -10.16 -0.79
N ILE A 20 3.16 -9.42 -1.31
CA ILE A 20 4.57 -9.60 -0.95
C ILE A 20 4.79 -9.33 0.55
N GLN A 21 4.21 -8.27 1.09
CA GLN A 21 4.32 -7.95 2.52
C GLN A 21 3.69 -9.04 3.40
N LEU A 22 2.52 -9.57 3.00
CA LEU A 22 1.91 -10.71 3.67
C LEU A 22 2.76 -11.98 3.57
N TYR A 23 3.35 -12.22 2.41
CA TYR A 23 4.20 -13.38 2.20
C TYR A 23 5.40 -13.35 3.16
N TRP A 24 6.10 -12.22 3.26
CA TRP A 24 7.20 -12.06 4.21
C TRP A 24 6.76 -12.16 5.67
N GLY A 25 5.60 -11.61 6.02
CA GLY A 25 5.04 -11.72 7.37
C GLY A 25 4.66 -13.15 7.76
N GLY A 26 4.41 -14.02 6.77
CA GLY A 26 4.10 -15.43 6.98
C GLY A 26 5.31 -16.36 6.83
N GLN A 27 6.50 -15.86 6.52
CA GLN A 27 7.68 -16.70 6.34
C GLN A 27 8.41 -16.98 7.66
N ASP A 28 8.83 -18.22 7.84
CA ASP A 28 9.79 -18.59 8.89
C ASP A 28 11.23 -18.23 8.49
N LYS A 29 12.17 -18.43 9.41
CA LYS A 29 13.61 -18.24 9.18
C LYS A 29 14.19 -19.14 8.08
N GLN A 30 13.51 -20.23 7.74
CA GLN A 30 13.91 -21.18 6.70
C GLN A 30 13.33 -20.79 5.33
N GLY A 31 12.58 -19.68 5.27
CA GLY A 31 11.90 -19.19 4.07
C GLY A 31 10.62 -19.96 3.73
N GLN A 32 10.17 -20.89 4.58
CA GLN A 32 8.91 -21.59 4.40
C GLN A 32 7.76 -20.69 4.82
N PHE A 33 6.70 -20.65 4.00
CA PHE A 33 5.53 -19.84 4.28
C PHE A 33 4.52 -20.62 5.11
N HIS A 34 4.09 -20.02 6.22
CA HIS A 34 3.11 -20.54 7.15
C HIS A 34 1.99 -19.50 7.34
N ALA A 35 0.83 -19.75 6.75
CA ALA A 35 -0.31 -18.82 6.80
C ALA A 35 -0.78 -18.55 8.24
N GLU A 36 -0.58 -19.50 9.14
CA GLU A 36 -0.89 -19.37 10.56
C GLU A 36 -0.14 -18.24 11.26
N TYR A 37 1.05 -17.84 10.81
CA TYR A 37 1.82 -16.75 11.44
C TYR A 37 1.19 -15.36 11.24
N LEU A 38 0.33 -15.24 10.23
CA LEU A 38 -0.42 -14.02 9.96
C LEU A 38 -1.60 -13.83 10.93
N VAL A 39 -2.07 -14.92 11.54
CA VAL A 39 -3.33 -14.93 12.32
C VAL A 39 -3.08 -15.32 13.78
N ALA A 40 -2.15 -16.23 14.04
CA ALA A 40 -1.82 -16.71 15.37
C ALA A 40 -1.09 -15.65 16.21
N ASN A 41 -1.12 -15.83 17.53
CA ASN A 41 -0.40 -15.00 18.52
C ASN A 41 -0.69 -13.49 18.48
N GLY A 42 -1.86 -13.06 17.96
CA GLY A 42 -2.26 -11.65 17.96
C GLY A 42 -1.62 -10.81 16.84
N ASN A 43 -0.89 -11.43 15.90
CA ASN A 43 -0.24 -10.75 14.78
C ASN A 43 -1.21 -10.22 13.71
N LEU A 44 -2.51 -10.56 13.80
CA LEU A 44 -3.52 -10.08 12.86
C LEU A 44 -3.58 -8.54 12.80
N GLY A 45 -3.50 -7.87 13.96
CA GLY A 45 -3.54 -6.40 14.02
C GLY A 45 -2.36 -5.74 13.32
N MET A 46 -1.14 -6.27 13.55
CA MET A 46 0.07 -5.81 12.87
C MET A 46 0.00 -6.06 11.37
N SER A 47 -0.45 -7.25 10.95
CA SER A 47 -0.60 -7.59 9.53
C SER A 47 -1.56 -6.63 8.81
N LEU A 48 -2.70 -6.31 9.44
CA LEU A 48 -3.64 -5.32 8.92
C LEU A 48 -3.05 -3.91 8.88
N PHE A 49 -2.26 -3.54 9.89
CA PHE A 49 -1.57 -2.25 9.92
C PHE A 49 -0.59 -2.08 8.75
N PHE A 50 0.20 -3.11 8.43
CA PHE A 50 1.10 -3.08 7.27
C PHE A 50 0.37 -3.11 5.93
N LEU A 51 -0.81 -3.75 5.87
CA LEU A 51 -1.64 -3.82 4.67
C LEU A 51 -2.40 -2.53 4.35
N GLY A 52 -2.82 -1.80 5.38
CA GLY A 52 -3.75 -0.68 5.24
C GLY A 52 -3.36 0.38 4.20
N PRO A 53 -2.10 0.85 4.13
CA PRO A 53 -1.68 1.84 3.14
C PRO A 53 -1.88 1.35 1.69
N TYR A 54 -1.56 0.08 1.42
CA TYR A 54 -1.73 -0.51 0.08
C TYR A 54 -3.20 -0.61 -0.31
N PHE A 55 -4.08 -0.90 0.65
CA PHE A 55 -5.52 -0.88 0.43
C PHE A 55 -6.02 0.54 0.11
N LEU A 56 -5.58 1.55 0.85
CA LEU A 56 -5.94 2.95 0.58
C LEU A 56 -5.42 3.43 -0.77
N PHE A 57 -4.23 3.00 -1.19
CA PHE A 57 -3.71 3.24 -2.52
C PHE A 57 -4.51 2.54 -3.62
N ALA A 58 -4.91 1.28 -3.41
CA ALA A 58 -5.80 0.56 -4.32
C ALA A 58 -7.13 1.29 -4.50
N VAL A 59 -7.78 1.70 -3.41
CA VAL A 59 -9.02 2.50 -3.45
C VAL A 59 -8.80 3.83 -4.17
N SER A 60 -7.71 4.53 -3.86
CA SER A 60 -7.36 5.80 -4.52
C SER A 60 -7.19 5.63 -6.03
N SER A 61 -6.55 4.55 -6.48
CA SER A 61 -6.37 4.24 -7.91
C SER A 61 -7.70 4.01 -8.63
N LEU A 62 -8.66 3.35 -7.99
CA LEU A 62 -10.02 3.12 -8.51
C LEU A 62 -10.82 4.43 -8.59
N ILE A 63 -10.64 5.33 -7.63
CA ILE A 63 -11.31 6.64 -7.64
C ILE A 63 -10.72 7.52 -8.76
N VAL A 64 -9.39 7.56 -8.90
CA VAL A 64 -8.71 8.29 -9.98
C VAL A 64 -9.14 7.77 -11.35
N TRP A 65 -9.26 6.44 -11.49
CA TRP A 65 -9.78 5.81 -12.71
C TRP A 65 -11.15 6.37 -13.11
N ARG A 66 -12.09 6.41 -12.15
CA ARG A 66 -13.45 6.92 -12.40
C ARG A 66 -13.47 8.39 -12.80
N GLN A 67 -12.49 9.17 -12.36
CA GLN A 67 -12.39 10.61 -12.68
C GLN A 67 -11.64 10.88 -13.98
N ARG A 68 -11.05 9.86 -14.63
CA ARG A 68 -10.06 10.04 -15.71
C ARG A 68 -8.99 11.08 -15.36
N ALA A 69 -8.65 11.17 -14.07
CA ALA A 69 -7.77 12.20 -13.53
C ALA A 69 -6.28 11.84 -13.72
N MET A 70 -5.43 12.86 -13.62
CA MET A 70 -4.00 12.89 -13.99
C MET A 70 -3.18 11.63 -13.65
N ASP A 71 -2.43 11.15 -14.65
CA ASP A 71 -1.51 10.01 -14.58
C ASP A 71 -0.44 10.14 -13.48
N GLY A 72 -0.01 11.36 -13.15
CA GLY A 72 1.04 11.60 -12.15
C GLY A 72 0.70 11.09 -10.74
N ARG A 73 -0.58 11.06 -10.35
CA ARG A 73 -1.00 10.51 -9.04
C ARG A 73 -0.86 9.00 -8.99
N LEU A 74 -1.14 8.31 -10.10
CA LEU A 74 -1.00 6.87 -10.25
C LEU A 74 0.47 6.45 -10.20
N VAL A 75 1.35 7.22 -10.86
CA VAL A 75 2.81 7.02 -10.79
C VAL A 75 3.30 7.21 -9.36
N LEU A 76 2.86 8.26 -8.66
CA LEU A 76 3.24 8.49 -7.26
C LEU A 76 2.81 7.32 -6.35
N ILE A 77 1.61 6.77 -6.53
CA ILE A 77 1.15 5.58 -5.81
C ILE A 77 2.10 4.40 -6.06
N ALA A 78 2.43 4.12 -7.32
CA ALA A 78 3.32 3.03 -7.67
C ALA A 78 4.71 3.19 -7.03
N VAL A 79 5.26 4.41 -7.02
CA VAL A 79 6.54 4.72 -6.37
C VAL A 79 6.46 4.49 -4.86
N LEU A 80 5.41 4.98 -4.20
CA LEU A 80 5.24 4.79 -2.75
C LEU A 80 5.10 3.31 -2.38
N CYS A 81 4.32 2.54 -3.16
CA CYS A 81 4.21 1.09 -3.00
C CYS A 81 5.57 0.39 -3.12
N ALA A 82 6.38 0.76 -4.12
CA ALA A 82 7.72 0.20 -4.30
C ALA A 82 8.67 0.52 -3.13
N ILE A 83 8.64 1.75 -2.62
CA ILE A 83 9.43 2.16 -1.43
C ILE A 83 9.04 1.32 -0.22
N GLY A 84 7.75 1.09 0.00
CA GLY A 84 7.26 0.25 1.11
C GLY A 84 7.76 -1.18 1.05
N VAL A 85 7.68 -1.79 -0.13
CA VAL A 85 8.21 -3.14 -0.37
C VAL A 85 9.73 -3.19 -0.17
N MET A 86 10.48 -2.21 -0.68
CA MET A 86 11.94 -2.16 -0.48
C MET A 86 12.32 -2.03 0.99
N ALA A 87 11.62 -1.20 1.76
CA ALA A 87 11.87 -1.06 3.20
C ALA A 87 11.58 -2.37 3.95
N GLY A 88 10.46 -3.03 3.64
CA GLY A 88 10.13 -4.35 4.20
C GLY A 88 11.14 -5.43 3.82
N TRP A 89 11.64 -5.42 2.59
CA TRP A 89 12.65 -6.37 2.11
C TRP A 89 13.95 -6.27 2.88
N VAL A 90 14.46 -5.04 3.10
CA VAL A 90 15.73 -4.83 3.80
C VAL A 90 15.69 -5.46 5.19
N GLU A 91 14.59 -5.27 5.92
CA GLU A 91 14.43 -5.87 7.24
C GLU A 91 14.19 -7.38 7.19
N HIS A 92 13.42 -7.84 6.21
CA HIS A 92 13.18 -9.27 6.04
C HIS A 92 14.47 -10.03 5.71
N ASP A 93 15.31 -9.50 4.82
CA ASP A 93 16.63 -10.06 4.51
C ASP A 93 17.56 -10.05 5.73
N GLN A 94 17.56 -8.96 6.52
CA GLN A 94 18.27 -8.93 7.80
C GLN A 94 17.72 -9.97 8.77
N TYR A 95 16.40 -10.12 8.86
CA TYR A 95 15.76 -11.13 9.69
C TYR A 95 16.23 -12.53 9.30
N LEU A 96 16.21 -12.91 8.02
CA LEU A 96 16.66 -14.23 7.58
C LEU A 96 18.13 -14.51 7.93
N ARG A 97 19.00 -13.49 7.89
CA ARG A 97 20.44 -13.62 8.20
C ARG A 97 20.75 -13.64 9.70
N THR A 98 19.85 -13.13 10.53
CA THR A 98 20.10 -12.96 11.97
C THR A 98 19.78 -14.26 12.73
N PRO A 99 20.68 -14.74 13.61
CA PRO A 99 20.44 -15.92 14.43
C PRO A 99 19.15 -15.80 15.27
N PRO A 100 18.44 -16.91 15.50
CA PRO A 100 17.22 -16.90 16.32
C PRO A 100 17.52 -16.36 17.72
N GLY A 101 16.66 -15.46 18.21
CA GLY A 101 16.78 -14.82 19.52
C GLY A 101 17.70 -13.58 19.57
N ARG A 102 18.28 -13.15 18.44
CA ARG A 102 19.04 -11.89 18.32
C ARG A 102 18.41 -10.90 17.34
N GLU A 103 17.14 -11.08 17.05
CA GLU A 103 16.41 -10.31 16.05
C GLU A 103 16.26 -8.85 16.51
N THR A 104 16.71 -7.93 15.67
CA THR A 104 16.43 -6.50 15.83
C THR A 104 14.97 -6.22 15.55
N GLN A 105 14.38 -5.30 16.31
CA GLN A 105 13.00 -4.86 16.07
C GLN A 105 12.88 -4.21 14.68
N PRO A 106 11.78 -4.46 13.95
CA PRO A 106 11.56 -3.96 12.58
C PRO A 106 11.23 -2.46 12.57
N MET A 107 12.22 -1.62 12.90
CA MET A 107 12.05 -0.19 13.10
C MET A 107 11.92 0.60 11.79
N LEU A 108 12.67 0.22 10.75
CA LEU A 108 12.64 0.83 9.42
C LEU A 108 11.33 0.54 8.69
N ASN A 109 10.84 -0.70 8.68
CA ASN A 109 9.57 -1.04 8.03
C ASN A 109 8.40 -0.39 8.77
N PHE A 110 8.47 -0.32 10.10
CA PHE A 110 7.46 0.39 10.89
C PHE A 110 7.40 1.89 10.56
N VAL A 111 8.55 2.58 10.51
CA VAL A 111 8.62 4.00 10.15
C VAL A 111 8.17 4.24 8.70
N ALA A 112 8.61 3.39 7.76
CA ALA A 112 8.18 3.46 6.37
C ALA A 112 6.67 3.29 6.25
N THR A 113 6.09 2.34 6.99
CA THR A 113 4.65 2.06 7.01
C THR A 113 3.85 3.23 7.57
N LEU A 114 4.32 3.87 8.65
CA LEU A 114 3.71 5.10 9.16
C LEU A 114 3.73 6.22 8.10
N GLY A 115 4.85 6.37 7.39
CA GLY A 115 4.95 7.30 6.27
C GLY A 115 3.91 7.00 5.19
N LEU A 116 3.80 5.74 4.77
CA LEU A 116 2.82 5.30 3.77
C LEU A 116 1.38 5.53 4.22
N TRP A 117 1.06 5.32 5.50
CA TRP A 117 -0.24 5.67 6.07
C TRP A 117 -0.53 7.16 5.87
N LEU A 118 0.37 8.04 6.29
CA LEU A 118 0.20 9.48 6.14
C LEU A 118 0.00 9.88 4.67
N PHE A 119 0.86 9.40 3.76
CA PHE A 119 0.75 9.70 2.33
C PHE A 119 -0.53 9.15 1.71
N SER A 120 -0.95 7.94 2.08
CA SER A 120 -2.15 7.32 1.53
C SER A 120 -3.43 8.08 1.95
N VAL A 121 -3.50 8.55 3.20
CA VAL A 121 -4.61 9.38 3.68
C VAL A 121 -4.60 10.75 3.00
N VAL A 122 -3.45 11.43 2.94
CA VAL A 122 -3.34 12.74 2.27
C VAL A 122 -3.74 12.64 0.80
N LEU A 123 -3.31 11.59 0.11
CA LEU A 123 -3.64 11.37 -1.29
C LEU A 123 -5.14 11.11 -1.47
N LEU A 124 -5.74 10.27 -0.63
CA LEU A 124 -7.18 9.98 -0.68
C LEU A 124 -8.01 11.25 -0.44
N VAL A 125 -7.64 12.07 0.55
CA VAL A 125 -8.28 13.36 0.83
C VAL A 125 -8.13 14.29 -0.37
N ALA A 126 -6.92 14.42 -0.93
CA ALA A 126 -6.68 15.28 -2.10
C ALA A 126 -7.51 14.86 -3.32
N ILE A 127 -7.65 13.56 -3.57
CA ILE A 127 -8.52 13.01 -4.62
C ILE A 127 -9.99 13.30 -4.31
N GLY A 128 -10.41 13.13 -3.05
CA GLY A 128 -11.78 13.41 -2.60
C GLY A 128 -12.17 14.88 -2.77
N VAL A 129 -11.30 15.80 -2.36
CA VAL A 129 -11.49 17.26 -2.53
C VAL A 129 -11.52 17.63 -4.02
N SER A 130 -10.63 17.06 -4.84
CA SER A 130 -10.63 17.27 -6.30
C SER A 130 -11.97 16.87 -6.92
N ARG A 131 -12.55 15.74 -6.47
CA ARG A 131 -13.86 15.27 -6.91
C ARG A 131 -14.97 16.27 -6.58
N LEU A 132 -15.02 16.70 -5.31
CA LEU A 132 -16.05 17.62 -4.81
C LEU A 132 -16.01 18.96 -5.57
N ALA A 133 -14.82 19.49 -5.82
CA ALA A 133 -14.63 20.72 -6.58
C ALA A 133 -15.17 20.59 -8.02
N THR A 134 -14.87 19.48 -8.70
CA THR A 134 -15.31 19.24 -10.08
C THR A 134 -16.82 19.09 -10.18
N THR A 135 -17.46 18.38 -9.23
CA THR A 135 -18.92 18.24 -9.20
C THR A 135 -19.61 19.59 -8.99
N ARG A 136 -19.04 20.46 -8.15
CA ARG A 136 -19.62 21.77 -7.83
C ARG A 136 -19.63 22.70 -9.05
N SER A 137 -18.53 22.79 -9.80
CA SER A 137 -18.47 23.66 -11.00
C SER A 137 -19.50 23.23 -12.04
N SER A 138 -19.61 21.93 -12.32
CA SER A 138 -20.61 21.40 -13.25
C SER A 138 -22.07 21.63 -12.84
N GLY A 139 -22.35 21.79 -11.55
CA GLY A 139 -23.68 22.13 -11.04
C GLY A 139 -23.96 23.64 -11.00
N THR A 140 -22.93 24.48 -11.08
CA THR A 140 -23.08 25.94 -11.13
C THR A 140 -23.20 26.47 -12.56
N ASP A 141 -22.64 25.75 -13.55
CA ASP A 141 -22.77 26.08 -14.97
C ASP A 141 -24.11 25.59 -15.59
N ALA A 142 -24.87 24.77 -14.85
CA ALA A 142 -26.15 24.19 -15.28
C ALA A 142 -27.39 24.90 -14.70
N ALA A 143 -27.19 25.99 -13.94
CA ALA A 143 -28.24 26.83 -13.35
C ALA A 143 -28.19 28.23 -13.95
#